data_AF-A0A520CC11-F1
#
_entry.id   AF-A0A520CC11-F1
#
_cell.length_a   1.000
_cell.length_b   1.000
_cell.length_c   1.000
_cell.angle_alpha   90.00
_cell.angle_beta   90.00
_cell.angle_gamma   90.00
#
_symmetry.space_group_name_H-M   'P 1'
#
loop_
_entity.id
_entity.type
_entity.pdbx_description
1 polymer ?
#
loop_
_entity_poly.entity_id
_entity_poly.type
_entity_poly.pdbx_seq_one_letter_code
_entity_poly.pdbx_strand_id
1 'polypeptide(L)'
;MRIPGFQGLALQGLVLASVLLAGCSTSQQVQLSKRSYHPPVTSVAQSPQDGNSPEMTAHLVDALRDAGLTVKAPLSPGTRTAPDVDAIVSYVDVWRWDVKMYMKSLSVQLFDAKTGDLLVTGQWQDSSMHGFRDAREAMRGVVAEMVETLRGAGATRH
;
A
#
# COMPACT_ATOMS: atom_id res chain seq x y z
N MET A 1 52.77 -11.54 -38.18
CA MET A 1 52.47 -11.74 -36.74
C MET A 1 51.13 -11.06 -36.47
N ARG A 2 50.03 -11.82 -36.34
CA ARG A 2 48.66 -11.29 -36.10
C ARG A 2 48.42 -11.17 -34.60
N ILE A 3 48.00 -9.99 -34.14
CA ILE A 3 47.58 -9.74 -32.76
C ILE A 3 46.13 -10.24 -32.62
N PRO A 4 45.82 -11.16 -31.68
CA PRO A 4 44.46 -11.67 -31.51
C PRO A 4 43.56 -10.68 -30.76
N GLY A 5 42.26 -10.79 -31.06
CA GLY A 5 41.22 -9.80 -30.78
C GLY A 5 40.91 -9.54 -29.31
N PHE A 6 40.85 -8.26 -28.97
CA PHE A 6 40.38 -7.68 -27.70
C PHE A 6 38.84 -7.58 -27.61
N GLN A 7 38.09 -8.31 -28.45
CA GLN A 7 36.62 -8.16 -28.54
C GLN A 7 35.84 -8.97 -27.47
N GLY A 8 36.47 -9.93 -26.79
CA GLY A 8 35.79 -10.80 -25.82
C GLY A 8 35.63 -10.23 -24.40
N LEU A 9 36.51 -9.31 -23.97
CA LEU A 9 36.50 -8.80 -22.60
C LEU A 9 35.44 -7.72 -22.36
N ALA A 10 35.10 -6.93 -23.38
CA ALA A 10 34.09 -5.87 -23.24
C ALA A 10 32.67 -6.43 -23.02
N LEU A 11 32.37 -7.60 -23.60
CA LEU A 11 31.04 -8.22 -23.50
C LEU A 11 30.81 -8.90 -22.14
N GLN A 12 31.85 -9.43 -21.50
CA GLN A 12 31.76 -10.06 -20.17
C GLN A 12 31.62 -9.04 -19.03
N GLY A 13 32.23 -7.86 -19.17
CA GLY A 13 32.06 -6.77 -18.19
C GLY A 13 30.63 -6.22 -18.13
N LEU A 14 29.90 -6.24 -19.24
CA LEU A 14 28.55 -5.69 -19.33
C LEU A 14 27.50 -6.56 -18.62
N VAL A 15 27.70 -7.89 -18.57
CA VAL A 15 26.74 -8.83 -17.94
C VAL A 15 26.79 -8.75 -16.41
N LEU A 16 27.96 -8.48 -15.83
CA LEU A 16 28.11 -8.37 -14.37
C LEU A 16 27.49 -7.08 -13.81
N ALA A 17 27.50 -5.99 -14.57
CA ALA A 17 26.92 -4.71 -14.16
C ALA A 17 25.39 -4.75 -14.02
N SER A 18 24.71 -5.63 -14.77
CA SER A 18 23.25 -5.75 -14.79
C SER A 18 22.66 -6.42 -13.54
N VAL A 19 23.45 -7.20 -12.80
CA VAL A 19 22.97 -7.97 -11.62
C VAL A 19 22.86 -7.07 -10.37
N LEU A 20 23.58 -5.94 -10.34
CA LEU A 20 23.63 -5.06 -9.16
C LEU A 20 22.45 -4.07 -9.06
N LEU A 21 21.57 -4.01 -10.07
CA LEU A 21 20.46 -3.05 -10.14
C LEU A 21 19.09 -3.62 -9.74
N ALA A 22 19.01 -4.89 -9.36
CA ALA A 22 17.74 -5.53 -8.99
C ALA A 22 17.67 -5.77 -7.48
N GLY A 23 16.98 -4.89 -6.75
CA GLY A 23 16.50 -5.22 -5.41
C GLY A 23 16.20 -4.04 -4.49
N CYS A 24 15.17 -3.25 -4.78
CA CYS A 24 14.47 -2.56 -3.69
C CYS A 24 13.77 -3.65 -2.86
N SER A 25 14.31 -3.96 -1.69
CA SER A 25 13.94 -5.17 -0.94
C SER A 25 12.61 -5.03 -0.18
N THR A 26 12.15 -3.80 0.15
CA THR A 26 10.80 -3.53 0.66
C THR A 26 9.82 -3.43 -0.50
N SER A 27 8.67 -4.09 -0.42
CA SER A 27 7.62 -3.99 -1.43
C SER A 27 6.42 -3.22 -0.93
N GLN A 28 5.91 -2.35 -1.80
CA GLN A 28 4.62 -1.70 -1.68
C GLN A 28 3.89 -1.95 -2.99
N GLN A 29 2.63 -2.35 -2.92
CA GLN A 29 1.81 -2.63 -4.08
C GLN A 29 0.38 -2.16 -3.82
N VAL A 30 -0.12 -1.29 -4.69
CA VAL A 30 -1.53 -0.89 -4.72
C VAL A 30 -2.19 -1.49 -5.95
N GLN A 31 -3.38 -2.07 -5.75
CA GLN A 31 -4.14 -2.71 -6.81
C GLN A 31 -5.60 -2.27 -6.75
N LEU A 32 -6.09 -1.72 -7.87
CA LEU A 32 -7.51 -1.53 -8.10
C LEU A 32 -8.19 -2.88 -8.31
N SER A 33 -9.30 -3.09 -7.61
CA SER A 33 -10.05 -4.34 -7.69
C SER A 33 -10.98 -4.37 -8.90
N LYS A 34 -11.57 -3.22 -9.26
CA LYS A 34 -12.34 -3.04 -10.49
C LYS A 34 -11.96 -1.69 -11.10
N ARG A 35 -11.75 -1.66 -12.41
CA ARG A 35 -11.55 -0.42 -13.19
C ARG A 35 -12.88 0.25 -13.58
N SER A 36 -13.98 -0.27 -13.05
CA SER A 36 -15.32 0.28 -13.22
C SER A 36 -15.41 1.64 -12.56
N TYR A 37 -16.31 2.48 -13.09
CA TYR A 37 -16.60 3.77 -12.49
C TYR A 37 -17.01 3.61 -11.02
N HIS A 38 -16.40 4.40 -10.16
CA HIS A 38 -16.82 4.62 -8.79
C HIS A 38 -16.94 6.14 -8.56
N PRO A 39 -17.90 6.60 -7.75
CA PRO A 39 -17.97 8.01 -7.36
C PRO A 39 -16.68 8.46 -6.64
N PRO A 40 -16.35 9.77 -6.68
CA PRO A 40 -15.21 10.29 -5.92
C PRO A 40 -15.33 9.99 -4.43
N VAL A 41 -14.28 9.42 -3.85
CA VAL A 41 -14.19 9.15 -2.40
C VAL A 41 -13.67 10.40 -1.68
N THR A 42 -14.51 10.99 -0.83
CA THR A 42 -14.15 12.19 -0.04
C THR A 42 -14.26 11.96 1.46
N SER A 43 -15.10 11.02 1.87
CA SER A 43 -15.36 10.65 3.25
C SER A 43 -15.17 9.16 3.48
N VAL A 44 -14.59 8.81 4.63
CA VAL A 44 -14.24 7.44 4.97
C VAL A 44 -14.54 7.15 6.44
N ALA A 45 -15.01 5.94 6.73
CA ALA A 45 -15.08 5.42 8.09
C ALA A 45 -14.31 4.11 8.18
N GLN A 46 -13.68 3.86 9.34
CA GLN A 46 -13.00 2.61 9.61
C GLN A 46 -14.02 1.54 10.01
N SER A 47 -13.90 0.35 9.43
CA SER A 47 -14.48 -0.89 9.94
C SER A 47 -13.35 -1.66 10.64
N PRO A 48 -13.31 -1.69 11.98
CA PRO A 48 -12.24 -2.34 12.72
C PRO A 48 -12.10 -3.83 12.38
N GLN A 49 -10.88 -4.33 12.52
CA GLN A 49 -10.57 -5.77 12.48
C GLN A 49 -9.95 -6.15 13.82
N ASP A 50 -10.30 -7.33 14.31
CA ASP A 50 -9.75 -7.84 15.57
C ASP A 50 -8.24 -8.12 15.45
N GLY A 51 -7.52 -7.89 16.54
CA GLY A 51 -6.08 -8.13 16.63
C GLY A 51 -5.20 -7.01 16.09
N ASN A 52 -5.77 -5.97 15.49
CA ASN A 52 -5.00 -4.81 15.03
C ASN A 52 -4.50 -3.95 16.20
N SER A 53 -3.30 -3.38 16.06
CA SER A 53 -2.75 -2.50 17.10
C SER A 53 -3.46 -1.12 17.13
N PRO A 54 -3.75 -0.55 18.32
CA PRO A 54 -4.34 0.78 18.44
C PRO A 54 -3.47 1.89 17.84
N GLU A 55 -2.15 1.73 17.91
CA GLU A 55 -1.17 2.65 17.32
C GLU A 55 -1.36 2.75 15.80
N MET A 56 -1.50 1.60 15.11
CA MET A 56 -1.73 1.58 13.67
C MET A 56 -3.07 2.19 13.26
N THR A 57 -4.07 2.18 14.15
CA THR A 57 -5.34 2.88 13.92
C THR A 57 -5.11 4.40 13.90
N ALA A 58 -4.28 4.93 14.80
CA ALA A 58 -3.91 6.35 14.78
C ALA A 58 -3.15 6.71 13.48
N HIS A 59 -2.17 5.89 13.08
CA HIS A 59 -1.43 6.10 11.82
C HIS A 59 -2.32 6.05 10.59
N LEU A 60 -3.32 5.17 10.57
CA LEU A 60 -4.31 5.11 9.48
C LEU A 60 -5.12 6.41 9.40
N VAL A 61 -5.64 6.89 10.54
CA VAL A 61 -6.46 8.11 10.59
C VAL A 61 -5.65 9.32 10.13
N ASP A 62 -4.40 9.45 10.58
CA ASP A 62 -3.47 10.49 10.13
C ASP A 62 -3.25 10.40 8.61
N ALA A 63 -2.94 9.21 8.10
CA ALA A 63 -2.66 9.00 6.68
C ALA A 63 -3.86 9.33 5.77
N LEU A 64 -5.07 8.97 6.18
CA LEU A 64 -6.30 9.29 5.44
C LEU A 64 -6.56 10.80 5.41
N ARG A 65 -6.34 11.49 6.54
CA ARG A 65 -6.47 12.96 6.61
C ARG A 65 -5.44 13.66 5.74
N ASP A 66 -4.19 13.20 5.78
CA ASP A 66 -3.11 13.76 4.98
C ASP A 66 -3.31 13.51 3.48
N ALA A 67 -3.98 12.41 3.11
CA ALA A 67 -4.44 12.16 1.74
C ALA A 67 -5.65 13.04 1.33
N GLY A 68 -6.18 13.87 2.23
CA GLY A 68 -7.28 14.80 1.98
C GLY A 68 -8.68 14.21 2.15
N LEU A 69 -8.82 13.09 2.88
CA LEU A 69 -10.11 12.48 3.16
C LEU A 69 -10.69 12.95 4.50
N THR A 70 -12.01 13.08 4.55
CA THR A 70 -12.73 13.33 5.80
C THR A 70 -12.96 12.01 6.53
N VAL A 71 -12.26 11.80 7.65
CA VAL A 71 -12.43 10.60 8.49
C VAL A 71 -13.60 10.78 9.45
N LYS A 72 -14.60 9.92 9.37
CA LYS A 72 -15.77 9.86 10.26
C LYS A 72 -15.52 8.88 11.42
N ALA A 73 -16.50 8.81 12.34
CA ALA A 73 -16.46 7.87 13.46
C ALA A 73 -16.32 6.42 12.95
N PRO A 74 -15.58 5.55 13.68
CA PRO A 74 -15.47 4.15 13.31
C PRO A 74 -16.83 3.46 13.39
N LEU A 75 -17.02 2.49 12.50
CA LEU A 75 -18.20 1.63 12.41
C LEU A 75 -18.00 0.38 13.27
N SER A 76 -19.05 -0.44 13.35
CA SER A 76 -18.94 -1.78 13.96
C SER A 76 -17.97 -2.67 13.17
N PRO A 77 -17.28 -3.62 13.82
CA PRO A 77 -16.44 -4.59 13.12
C PRO A 77 -17.22 -5.35 12.05
N GLY A 78 -16.59 -5.55 10.89
CA GLY A 78 -17.19 -6.30 9.77
C GLY A 78 -18.22 -5.52 8.95
N THR A 79 -18.53 -4.25 9.29
CA THR A 79 -19.39 -3.41 8.45
C THR A 79 -18.76 -3.23 7.06
N ARG A 80 -19.56 -3.48 6.01
CA ARG A 80 -19.17 -3.31 4.59
C ARG A 80 -20.03 -2.32 3.82
N THR A 81 -21.11 -1.84 4.41
CA THR A 81 -21.92 -0.76 3.83
C THR A 81 -22.31 0.25 4.91
N ALA A 82 -22.36 1.53 4.55
CA ALA A 82 -22.76 2.62 5.43
C ALA A 82 -23.28 3.80 4.59
N PRO A 83 -24.41 4.42 4.96
CA PRO A 83 -25.02 5.49 4.16
C PRO A 83 -24.31 6.84 4.27
N ASP A 84 -23.56 7.08 5.34
CA ASP A 84 -23.03 8.41 5.70
C ASP A 84 -21.57 8.66 5.30
N VAL A 85 -20.96 7.71 4.58
CA VAL A 85 -19.59 7.80 4.06
C VAL A 85 -19.52 7.31 2.63
N ASP A 86 -18.51 7.74 1.88
CA ASP A 86 -18.28 7.27 0.51
C ASP A 86 -17.59 5.91 0.49
N ALA A 87 -16.65 5.71 1.42
CA ALA A 87 -15.88 4.48 1.52
C ALA A 87 -15.72 3.96 2.95
N ILE A 88 -15.49 2.67 3.06
CA ILE A 88 -15.13 2.00 4.31
C ILE A 88 -13.71 1.50 4.20
N VAL A 89 -12.89 1.79 5.19
CA VAL A 89 -11.50 1.30 5.28
C VAL A 89 -11.37 0.21 6.31
N SER A 90 -10.61 -0.82 6.00
CA SER A 90 -10.13 -1.80 6.97
C SER A 90 -8.66 -2.06 6.74
N TYR A 91 -7.94 -2.51 7.77
CA TYR A 91 -6.55 -2.90 7.62
C TYR A 91 -6.25 -4.14 8.45
N VAL A 92 -5.09 -4.75 8.20
CA VAL A 92 -4.50 -5.79 9.02
C VAL A 92 -3.00 -5.49 9.13
N ASP A 93 -2.50 -5.38 10.37
CA ASP A 93 -1.07 -5.24 10.66
C ASP A 93 -0.52 -6.53 11.30
N VAL A 94 0.65 -6.96 10.83
CA VAL A 94 1.32 -8.16 11.35
C VAL A 94 2.68 -7.77 11.90
N TRP A 95 2.92 -8.10 13.15
CA TRP A 95 4.15 -7.78 13.87
C TRP A 95 4.98 -9.02 14.17
N ARG A 96 6.29 -8.83 14.30
CA ARG A 96 7.27 -9.83 14.73
C ARG A 96 8.16 -9.24 15.81
N TRP A 97 8.75 -10.13 16.60
CA TRP A 97 9.52 -9.80 17.81
C TRP A 97 10.91 -10.46 17.85
N ASP A 98 11.25 -11.27 16.86
CA ASP A 98 12.39 -12.20 16.83
C ASP A 98 13.76 -11.52 16.90
N VAL A 99 13.90 -10.29 16.42
CA VAL A 99 15.14 -9.49 16.53
C VAL A 99 14.90 -8.21 17.32
N LYS A 100 13.84 -7.49 16.96
CA LYS A 100 13.23 -6.39 17.72
C LYS A 100 11.73 -6.38 17.39
N MET A 101 10.95 -5.50 18.03
CA MET A 101 9.56 -5.29 17.57
C MET A 101 9.56 -4.56 16.24
N TYR A 102 8.95 -5.16 15.21
CA TYR A 102 8.78 -4.53 13.91
C TYR A 102 7.51 -5.01 13.20
N MET A 103 6.99 -4.16 12.31
CA MET A 103 5.88 -4.49 11.44
C MET A 103 6.40 -5.30 10.25
N LYS A 104 5.97 -6.56 10.14
CA LYS A 104 6.32 -7.45 9.03
C LYS A 104 5.53 -7.14 7.77
N SER A 105 4.24 -6.87 7.93
CA SER A 105 3.36 -6.57 6.78
C SER A 105 2.16 -5.74 7.20
N LEU A 106 1.64 -4.99 6.24
CA LEU A 106 0.44 -4.19 6.33
C LEU A 106 -0.43 -4.46 5.10
N SER A 107 -1.72 -4.66 5.31
CA SER A 107 -2.72 -4.72 4.24
C SER A 107 -3.83 -3.72 4.56
N VAL A 108 -4.18 -2.86 3.61
CA VAL A 108 -5.25 -1.87 3.73
C VAL A 108 -6.22 -2.08 2.58
N GLN A 109 -7.52 -2.08 2.88
CA GLN A 109 -8.57 -2.28 1.91
C GLN A 109 -9.59 -1.16 2.02
N LEU A 110 -9.99 -0.62 0.86
CA LEU A 110 -11.05 0.37 0.74
C LEU A 110 -12.23 -0.25 -0.01
N PHE A 111 -13.41 -0.13 0.57
CA PHE A 111 -14.68 -0.62 0.02
C PHE A 111 -15.59 0.55 -0.32
N ASP A 112 -16.39 0.43 -1.38
CA ASP A 112 -17.50 1.32 -1.66
C ASP A 112 -18.56 1.15 -0.57
N ALA A 113 -18.90 2.23 0.13
CA ALA A 113 -19.80 2.13 1.28
C ALA A 113 -21.27 1.88 0.89
N LYS A 114 -21.64 2.06 -0.39
CA LYS A 114 -23.00 1.81 -0.88
C LYS A 114 -23.18 0.36 -1.31
N THR A 115 -22.22 -0.17 -2.07
CA THR A 115 -22.32 -1.53 -2.64
C THR A 115 -21.60 -2.58 -1.83
N GLY A 116 -20.60 -2.18 -1.01
CA GLY A 116 -19.69 -3.08 -0.32
C GLY A 116 -18.62 -3.69 -1.22
N ASP A 117 -18.52 -3.25 -2.48
CA ASP A 117 -17.48 -3.69 -3.40
C ASP A 117 -16.10 -3.23 -2.93
N LEU A 118 -15.10 -4.10 -3.07
CA LEU A 118 -13.71 -3.71 -2.89
C LEU A 118 -13.31 -2.78 -4.05
N LEU A 119 -12.81 -1.59 -3.71
CA LEU A 119 -12.34 -0.58 -4.66
C LEU A 119 -10.85 -0.75 -4.92
N VAL A 120 -10.06 -0.77 -3.84
CA VAL A 120 -8.60 -0.79 -3.89
C VAL A 120 -8.03 -1.51 -2.68
N THR A 121 -6.93 -2.22 -2.91
CA THR A 121 -6.14 -2.86 -1.87
C THR A 121 -4.71 -2.31 -1.95
N GLY A 122 -4.16 -1.92 -0.81
CA GLY A 122 -2.76 -1.59 -0.64
C GLY A 122 -2.08 -2.62 0.24
N GLN A 123 -0.91 -3.10 -0.19
CA GLN A 123 -0.10 -4.06 0.56
C GLN A 123 1.31 -3.52 0.72
N TRP A 124 1.87 -3.76 1.88
CA TRP A 124 3.24 -3.43 2.21
C TRP A 124 3.88 -4.58 2.98
N GLN A 125 5.13 -4.90 2.64
CA GLN A 125 5.90 -5.96 3.28
C GLN A 125 7.31 -5.47 3.58
N ASP A 126 7.75 -5.70 4.81
CA ASP A 126 9.09 -5.36 5.25
C ASP A 126 10.13 -6.32 4.66
N SER A 127 11.37 -5.86 4.62
CA SER A 127 12.48 -6.65 4.13
C SER A 127 13.60 -6.76 5.16
N SER A 128 14.20 -7.95 5.26
CA SER A 128 15.27 -8.20 6.21
C SER A 128 16.59 -7.49 5.88
N MET A 129 16.73 -6.91 4.67
CA MET A 129 18.01 -6.39 4.18
C MET A 129 18.20 -4.87 4.32
N HIS A 130 17.17 -4.09 4.66
CA HIS A 130 17.26 -2.60 4.72
C HIS A 130 16.84 -1.96 6.04
N GLY A 131 16.71 -2.76 7.10
CA GLY A 131 16.34 -2.28 8.42
C GLY A 131 14.83 -2.07 8.57
N PHE A 132 14.36 -2.19 9.80
CA PHE A 132 12.94 -2.14 10.13
C PHE A 132 12.37 -0.75 9.89
N ARG A 133 11.47 -0.64 8.90
CA ARG A 133 10.87 0.63 8.49
C ARG A 133 9.89 1.16 9.54
N ASP A 134 9.72 2.48 9.54
CA ASP A 134 8.77 3.14 10.42
C ASP A 134 7.33 2.82 9.99
N ALA A 135 6.49 2.37 10.93
CA ALA A 135 5.16 1.89 10.62
C ALA A 135 4.21 3.03 10.18
N ARG A 136 4.44 4.25 10.66
CA ARG A 136 3.70 5.44 10.24
C ARG A 136 4.05 5.81 8.80
N GLU A 137 5.33 5.77 8.44
CA GLU A 137 5.77 5.99 7.05
C GLU A 137 5.14 4.96 6.10
N ALA A 138 5.16 3.67 6.48
CA ALA A 138 4.57 2.60 5.68
C ALA A 138 3.06 2.80 5.47
N MET A 139 2.30 3.09 6.53
CA MET A 139 0.86 3.38 6.43
C MET A 139 0.57 4.60 5.54
N ARG A 140 1.32 5.69 5.74
CA ARG A 140 1.19 6.91 4.93
C ARG A 140 1.45 6.64 3.45
N GLY A 141 2.52 5.92 3.14
CA GLY A 141 2.88 5.55 1.77
C GLY A 141 1.80 4.74 1.08
N VAL A 142 1.29 3.70 1.76
CA VAL A 142 0.23 2.84 1.22
C VAL A 142 -1.05 3.63 0.97
N VAL A 143 -1.52 4.40 1.95
CA VAL A 143 -2.78 5.15 1.83
C VAL A 143 -2.69 6.25 0.77
N ALA A 144 -1.56 6.96 0.68
CA ALA A 144 -1.37 7.98 -0.34
C ALA A 144 -1.47 7.40 -1.76
N GLU A 145 -0.75 6.32 -2.04
CA GLU A 145 -0.79 5.65 -3.35
C GLU A 145 -2.19 5.09 -3.65
N MET A 146 -2.90 4.54 -2.66
CA MET A 146 -4.29 4.06 -2.82
C MET A 146 -5.24 5.18 -3.25
N VAL A 147 -5.16 6.33 -2.59
CA VAL A 147 -6.04 7.47 -2.87
C VAL A 147 -5.71 8.10 -4.23
N GLU A 148 -4.44 8.24 -4.57
CA GLU A 148 -4.01 8.70 -5.90
C GLU A 148 -4.49 7.75 -7.01
N THR A 149 -4.32 6.45 -6.81
CA THR A 149 -4.76 5.42 -7.76
C THR A 149 -6.28 5.48 -7.99
N LEU A 150 -7.08 5.64 -6.93
CA LEU A 150 -8.54 5.81 -7.04
C LEU A 150 -8.91 7.08 -7.81
N ARG A 151 -8.29 8.22 -7.48
CA ARG A 151 -8.53 9.50 -8.16
C ARG A 151 -8.19 9.41 -9.66
N GLY A 152 -7.09 8.77 -10.00
CA GLY A 152 -6.69 8.52 -11.39
C GLY A 152 -7.71 7.67 -12.15
N ALA A 153 -8.21 6.59 -11.54
CA ALA A 153 -9.22 5.74 -12.14
C ALA A 153 -10.57 6.46 -12.34
N GLY A 154 -11.03 7.25 -11.36
CA GLY A 154 -12.29 8.01 -11.46
C GLY A 154 -12.25 9.17 -12.46
N ALA A 155 -11.07 9.70 -12.78
CA ALA A 155 -10.90 10.79 -13.75
C ALA A 155 -11.04 10.34 -15.22
N THR A 156 -10.93 9.03 -15.49
CA THR A 156 -10.97 8.49 -16.86
C THR A 156 -12.43 8.30 -17.30
N ARG A 157 -13.13 9.39 -17.61
CA ARG A 157 -14.46 9.34 -18.25
C ARG A 157 -14.31 8.95 -19.72
N HIS A 158 -14.95 7.87 -20.14
CA HIS A 158 -15.29 7.63 -21.54
C HIS A 158 -16.66 8.23 -21.85
#